data_AF-A0A0N7M1S0-F1
#
_entry.id   AF-A0A0N7M1S0-F1
#
_cell.length_a   1.000
_cell.length_b   1.000
_cell.length_c   1.000
_cell.angle_alpha   90.00
_cell.angle_beta   90.00
_cell.angle_gamma   90.00
#
_symmetry.space_group_name_H-M   'P 1'
#
loop_
_entity.id
_entity.type
_entity.pdbx_description
1 polymer ?
#
loop_
_entity_poly.entity_id
_entity_poly.type
_entity_poly.pdbx_seq_one_letter_code
_entity_poly.pdbx_strand_id
1 'polypeptide(L)'
;MAQTKRELLIDPMVDNNPITLQVLGICSALAVTSSLQVAFVMSIAVTLVTAFSSMFISMIRNQIPSSIRIIVQMVIIASLVIMVDQVLKAYAFEISKTLSVFVGLIITNCIVMGRAEAFAMKNPPIASFVDGIGNGLGYGLILMMVGVIRELFGAGSLFGVTILETVNNGGWYVPNGMLLLPPSAFFIIGLIIWAFRTLKPEQVEEREYKIQVVEAH
;
A
#
# COMPACT_ATOMS: atom_id res chain seq x y z
N MET A 1 -20.25 -5.81 14.31
CA MET A 1 -20.67 -4.40 14.24
C MET A 1 -20.87 -4.03 12.79
N ALA A 2 -22.06 -3.55 12.42
CA ALA A 2 -22.34 -3.11 11.06
C ALA A 2 -21.72 -1.72 10.87
N GLN A 3 -20.43 -1.67 10.49
CA GLN A 3 -19.84 -0.42 10.03
C GLN A 3 -20.61 0.08 8.81
N THR A 4 -20.94 1.36 8.81
CA THR A 4 -21.61 2.00 7.69
C THR A 4 -20.69 1.93 6.48
N LYS A 5 -21.20 1.70 5.25
CA LYS A 5 -20.36 1.63 4.03
C LYS A 5 -19.43 2.84 3.85
N ARG A 6 -19.83 3.99 4.42
CA ARG A 6 -19.04 5.23 4.45
C ARG A 6 -17.84 5.15 5.41
N GLU A 7 -18.00 4.56 6.60
CA GLU A 7 -16.91 4.32 7.56
C GLU A 7 -15.88 3.36 6.98
N LEU A 8 -16.33 2.30 6.30
CA LEU A 8 -15.43 1.36 5.60
C LEU A 8 -14.59 1.99 4.48
N LEU A 9 -15.01 3.12 3.92
CA LEU A 9 -14.26 3.85 2.90
C LEU A 9 -13.40 4.97 3.50
N ILE A 10 -13.88 5.66 4.52
CA ILE A 10 -13.24 6.86 5.06
C ILE A 10 -12.24 6.50 6.17
N ASP A 11 -12.55 5.52 7.03
CA ASP A 11 -11.66 5.13 8.13
C ASP A 11 -10.28 4.68 7.64
N PRO A 12 -10.14 3.84 6.58
CA PRO A 12 -8.83 3.45 6.09
C PRO A 12 -8.03 4.58 5.43
N MET A 13 -8.70 5.68 5.05
CA MET A 13 -8.02 6.85 4.47
C MET A 13 -7.44 7.78 5.54
N VAL A 14 -8.08 7.87 6.71
CA VAL A 14 -7.78 8.93 7.70
C VAL A 14 -7.41 8.38 9.08
N ASP A 15 -8.13 7.39 9.61
CA ASP A 15 -8.03 6.96 11.01
C ASP A 15 -7.37 5.59 11.22
N ASN A 16 -7.43 4.71 10.22
CA ASN A 16 -6.90 3.35 10.28
C ASN A 16 -6.10 3.01 9.02
N ASN A 17 -5.19 3.90 8.62
CA ASN A 17 -4.42 3.72 7.39
C ASN A 17 -3.53 2.44 7.46
N PRO A 18 -3.57 1.57 6.42
CA PRO A 18 -2.79 0.33 6.37
C PRO A 18 -1.29 0.53 6.54
N ILE A 19 -0.72 1.63 6.03
CA ILE A 19 0.71 1.87 6.10
C ILE A 19 1.08 2.57 7.40
N THR A 20 0.33 3.61 7.78
CA THR A 20 0.68 4.49 8.91
C THR A 20 0.43 3.82 10.27
N LEU A 21 -0.62 3.01 10.37
CA LEU A 21 -1.07 2.41 11.63
C LEU A 21 -0.86 0.90 11.65
N GLN A 22 -1.22 0.20 10.57
CA GLN A 22 -1.14 -1.27 10.53
C GLN A 22 0.24 -1.78 10.08
N VAL A 23 1.11 -0.93 9.52
CA VAL A 23 2.46 -1.29 9.04
C VAL A 23 2.42 -2.37 7.94
N LEU A 24 1.32 -2.43 7.17
CA LEU A 24 1.14 -3.37 6.05
C LEU A 24 1.57 -2.73 4.72
N GLY A 25 2.27 -3.50 3.89
CA GLY A 25 2.59 -3.10 2.50
C GLY A 25 3.81 -2.19 2.35
N ILE A 26 4.65 -2.09 3.39
CA ILE A 26 5.87 -1.26 3.35
C ILE A 26 6.85 -1.74 2.27
N CYS A 27 7.00 -3.05 2.08
CA CYS A 27 7.92 -3.63 1.10
C CYS A 27 7.68 -3.12 -0.33
N SER A 28 6.42 -3.11 -0.77
CA SER A 28 6.04 -2.58 -2.08
C SER A 28 6.11 -1.06 -2.12
N ALA A 29 5.74 -0.36 -1.04
CA ALA A 29 5.86 1.09 -0.95
C ALA A 29 7.31 1.57 -1.14
N LEU A 30 8.29 0.90 -0.52
CA LEU A 30 9.71 1.24 -0.66
C LEU A 30 10.23 1.03 -2.10
N ALA A 31 9.77 -0.03 -2.76
CA ALA A 31 10.23 -0.43 -4.09
C ALA A 31 9.66 0.44 -5.21
N VAL A 32 8.37 0.80 -5.14
CA VAL A 32 7.65 1.42 -6.28
C VAL A 32 7.55 2.95 -6.23
N THR A 33 7.90 3.58 -5.11
CA THR A 33 7.78 5.04 -4.93
C THR A 33 8.97 5.83 -5.49
N SER A 34 9.89 5.21 -6.23
CA SER A 34 10.93 5.93 -6.99
C SER A 34 10.38 6.60 -8.26
N SER A 35 9.26 6.09 -8.79
CA SER A 35 8.54 6.66 -9.92
C SER A 35 7.06 6.78 -9.58
N LEU A 36 6.53 7.98 -9.67
CA LEU A 36 5.15 8.34 -9.41
C LEU A 36 4.20 7.69 -10.40
N GLN A 37 4.59 7.56 -11.68
CA GLN A 37 3.82 6.83 -12.67
C GLN A 37 3.65 5.35 -12.27
N VAL A 38 4.72 4.73 -11.79
CA VAL A 38 4.68 3.34 -11.30
C VAL A 38 3.85 3.23 -10.02
N ALA A 39 4.06 4.13 -9.06
CA ALA A 39 3.32 4.17 -7.81
C ALA A 39 1.81 4.35 -8.04
N PHE A 40 1.42 5.18 -9.02
CA PHE A 40 0.03 5.39 -9.40
C PHE A 40 -0.62 4.12 -9.96
N VAL A 41 0.05 3.45 -10.91
CA VAL A 41 -0.48 2.21 -11.48
C VAL A 41 -0.56 1.11 -10.43
N MET A 42 0.46 1.00 -9.56
CA MET A 42 0.46 0.05 -8.44
C MET A 42 -0.71 0.31 -7.48
N SER A 43 -0.99 1.57 -7.17
CA SER A 43 -2.09 1.96 -6.27
C SER A 43 -3.45 1.51 -6.80
N ILE A 44 -3.70 1.73 -8.10
CA ILE A 44 -4.94 1.28 -8.76
C ILE A 44 -5.02 -0.25 -8.77
N ALA A 45 -3.93 -0.92 -9.15
CA ALA A 45 -3.89 -2.38 -9.24
C ALA A 45 -4.15 -3.03 -7.86
N VAL A 46 -3.47 -2.56 -6.81
CA VAL A 46 -3.68 -3.06 -5.45
C VAL A 46 -5.10 -2.79 -4.97
N THR A 47 -5.68 -1.62 -5.26
CA THR A 47 -7.07 -1.30 -4.89
C THR A 47 -8.07 -2.26 -5.52
N LEU A 48 -7.94 -2.55 -6.81
CA LEU A 48 -8.81 -3.50 -7.49
C LEU A 48 -8.62 -4.93 -6.97
N VAL A 49 -7.36 -5.37 -6.84
CA VAL A 49 -7.05 -6.72 -6.37
C VAL A 49 -7.53 -6.94 -4.94
N THR A 50 -7.28 -6.00 -4.02
CA THR A 50 -7.76 -6.07 -2.63
C THR A 50 -9.28 -6.11 -2.53
N ALA A 51 -9.99 -5.29 -3.31
CA ALA A 51 -11.46 -5.28 -3.35
C ALA A 51 -12.05 -6.62 -3.82
N PHE A 52 -11.61 -7.11 -4.97
CA PHE A 52 -12.15 -8.34 -5.55
C PHE A 52 -11.71 -9.59 -4.79
N SER A 53 -10.44 -9.69 -4.39
CA SER A 53 -9.97 -10.82 -3.58
C SER A 53 -10.73 -10.94 -2.26
N SER A 54 -10.94 -9.82 -1.56
CA SER A 54 -11.70 -9.80 -0.30
C SER A 54 -13.16 -10.21 -0.51
N MET A 55 -13.76 -9.83 -1.64
CA MET A 55 -15.11 -10.25 -2.01
C MET A 55 -15.19 -11.76 -2.25
N PHE A 56 -14.28 -12.33 -3.06
CA PHE A 56 -14.28 -13.76 -3.37
C PHE A 56 -13.96 -14.62 -2.15
N ILE A 57 -13.00 -14.21 -1.32
CA ILE A 57 -12.64 -14.93 -0.08
C ILE A 57 -13.82 -14.93 0.88
N SER A 58 -14.51 -13.79 1.04
CA SER A 58 -15.71 -13.69 1.88
C SER A 58 -16.86 -14.57 1.39
N MET A 59 -16.99 -14.78 0.08
CA MET A 59 -18.02 -15.66 -0.51
C MET A 59 -17.74 -17.14 -0.24
N ILE A 60 -16.47 -17.55 -0.25
CA ILE A 60 -16.04 -18.96 -0.13
C ILE A 60 -15.66 -19.32 1.33
N ARG A 61 -15.64 -18.34 2.25
CA ARG A 61 -15.15 -18.50 3.64
C ARG A 61 -15.70 -19.69 4.41
N ASN A 62 -16.95 -20.10 4.14
CA ASN A 62 -17.61 -21.21 4.85
C ASN A 62 -17.06 -22.59 4.44
N GLN A 63 -16.43 -22.68 3.26
CA GLN A 63 -15.82 -23.90 2.74
C GLN A 63 -14.32 -24.00 3.07
N ILE A 64 -13.72 -22.96 3.67
CA ILE A 64 -12.28 -22.92 3.93
C ILE A 64 -11.97 -23.52 5.30
N PRO A 65 -11.32 -24.70 5.39
CA PRO A 65 -10.88 -25.26 6.66
C PRO A 65 -9.76 -24.40 7.27
N SER A 66 -9.75 -24.31 8.60
CA SER A 66 -8.83 -23.43 9.35
C SER A 66 -7.35 -23.80 9.17
N SER A 67 -7.03 -25.06 8.93
CA SER A 67 -5.65 -25.56 8.81
C SER A 67 -4.91 -25.11 7.55
N ILE A 68 -5.62 -24.82 6.46
CA ILE A 68 -5.01 -24.43 5.16
C ILE A 68 -5.51 -23.08 4.65
N ARG A 69 -6.10 -22.26 5.53
CA ARG A 69 -6.75 -20.99 5.18
C ARG A 69 -5.85 -20.03 4.38
N ILE A 70 -4.64 -19.78 4.88
CA ILE A 70 -3.68 -18.85 4.24
C ILE A 70 -3.34 -19.32 2.82
N ILE A 71 -3.17 -20.63 2.62
CA ILE A 71 -2.85 -21.22 1.32
C ILE A 71 -4.01 -20.97 0.34
N VAL A 72 -5.24 -21.22 0.77
CA VAL A 72 -6.44 -20.99 -0.07
C VAL A 72 -6.58 -19.51 -0.45
N GLN A 73 -6.38 -18.60 0.50
CA GLN A 73 -6.43 -17.16 0.23
C GLN A 73 -5.36 -16.72 -0.77
N MET A 74 -4.10 -17.17 -0.61
CA MET A 74 -3.03 -16.85 -1.54
C MET A 74 -3.31 -17.38 -2.96
N VAL A 75 -3.91 -18.56 -3.09
CA VAL A 75 -4.30 -19.11 -4.41
C VAL A 75 -5.41 -18.27 -5.06
N ILE A 76 -6.40 -17.81 -4.29
CA ILE A 76 -7.46 -16.93 -4.81
C ILE A 76 -6.85 -15.59 -5.25
N ILE A 77 -5.97 -15.00 -4.45
CA ILE A 77 -5.29 -13.74 -4.80
C ILE A 77 -4.43 -13.93 -6.04
N ALA A 78 -3.59 -14.97 -6.08
CA ALA A 78 -2.69 -15.23 -7.20
C ALA A 78 -3.45 -15.47 -8.51
N SER A 79 -4.52 -16.27 -8.49
CA SER A 79 -5.33 -16.52 -9.68
C SER A 79 -5.99 -15.25 -10.22
N LEU A 80 -6.49 -14.37 -9.34
CA LEU A 80 -7.05 -13.08 -9.72
C LEU A 80 -5.99 -12.16 -10.34
N VAL A 81 -4.82 -12.03 -9.70
CA VAL A 81 -3.73 -11.16 -10.19
C VAL A 81 -3.19 -11.66 -11.53
N ILE A 82 -3.05 -12.98 -11.69
CA ILE A 82 -2.63 -13.59 -12.96
C ILE A 82 -3.69 -13.36 -14.05
N MET A 83 -4.99 -13.48 -13.73
CA MET A 83 -6.05 -13.16 -14.69
C MET A 83 -5.93 -11.71 -15.18
N VAL A 84 -5.73 -10.75 -14.28
CA VAL A 84 -5.55 -9.33 -14.63
C VAL A 84 -4.31 -9.12 -15.49
N ASP A 85 -3.20 -9.79 -15.17
CA ASP A 85 -1.96 -9.75 -15.96
C ASP A 85 -2.18 -10.25 -17.40
N GLN A 86 -2.90 -11.37 -17.56
CA GLN A 86 -3.22 -11.91 -18.89
C GLN A 86 -4.13 -10.98 -19.71
N VAL A 87 -5.12 -10.34 -19.07
CA VAL A 87 -5.98 -9.35 -19.73
C VAL A 87 -5.15 -8.14 -20.19
N LEU A 88 -4.24 -7.65 -19.36
CA LEU A 88 -3.36 -6.54 -19.73
C LEU A 88 -2.39 -6.90 -20.87
N LYS A 89 -1.86 -8.13 -20.89
CA LYS A 89 -1.04 -8.65 -22.00
C LYS A 89 -1.79 -8.61 -23.34
N ALA A 90 -3.09 -8.87 -23.33
CA ALA A 90 -3.91 -8.91 -24.53
C ALA A 90 -4.25 -7.52 -25.09
N TYR A 91 -4.51 -6.52 -24.23
CA TYR A 91 -4.97 -5.20 -24.67
C TYR A 91 -3.88 -4.11 -24.67
N ALA A 92 -2.82 -4.24 -23.85
CA ALA A 92 -1.81 -3.19 -23.67
C ALA A 92 -0.42 -3.80 -23.37
N PHE A 93 0.24 -4.34 -24.40
CA PHE A 93 1.52 -5.05 -24.27
C PHE A 93 2.66 -4.20 -23.66
N GLU A 94 2.78 -2.93 -24.04
CA GLU A 94 3.82 -2.03 -23.49
C GLU A 94 3.64 -1.79 -21.98
N ILE A 95 2.40 -1.59 -21.53
CA ILE A 95 2.08 -1.43 -20.11
C ILE A 95 2.30 -2.76 -19.37
N SER A 96 1.91 -3.88 -19.98
CA SER A 96 2.11 -5.21 -19.41
C SER A 96 3.58 -5.54 -19.15
N LYS A 97 4.51 -5.11 -20.02
CA LYS A 97 5.94 -5.38 -19.84
C LYS A 97 6.49 -4.79 -18.54
N THR A 98 6.09 -3.56 -18.20
CA THR A 98 6.45 -2.92 -16.93
C THR A 98 5.68 -3.52 -15.77
N LEU A 99 4.41 -3.89 -15.98
CA LEU A 99 3.55 -4.43 -14.93
C LEU A 99 3.88 -5.86 -14.54
N SER A 100 4.47 -6.66 -15.43
CA SER A 100 4.79 -8.07 -15.18
C SER A 100 5.69 -8.27 -13.95
N VAL A 101 6.56 -7.30 -13.62
CA VAL A 101 7.36 -7.33 -12.38
C VAL A 101 6.50 -7.00 -11.15
N PHE A 102 5.53 -6.09 -11.31
CA PHE A 102 4.62 -5.70 -10.22
C PHE A 102 3.60 -6.78 -9.88
N VAL A 103 3.25 -7.67 -10.81
CA VAL A 103 2.37 -8.84 -10.55
C VAL A 103 2.86 -9.62 -9.33
N GLY A 104 4.16 -9.96 -9.26
CA GLY A 104 4.73 -10.68 -8.12
C GLY A 104 4.68 -9.89 -6.81
N LEU A 105 4.93 -8.57 -6.88
CA LEU A 105 4.85 -7.66 -5.74
C LEU A 105 3.41 -7.46 -5.25
N ILE A 106 2.41 -7.57 -6.12
CA ILE A 106 0.99 -7.49 -5.76
C ILE A 106 0.56 -8.80 -5.08
N ILE A 107 0.94 -9.97 -5.60
CA ILE A 107 0.60 -11.28 -5.02
C ILE A 107 1.13 -11.40 -3.59
N THR A 108 2.36 -10.95 -3.37
CA THR A 108 3.04 -11.02 -2.07
C THR A 108 2.81 -9.79 -1.19
N ASN A 109 1.90 -8.89 -1.58
CA ASN A 109 1.64 -7.68 -0.81
C ASN A 109 0.88 -8.00 0.49
N CYS A 110 1.47 -7.63 1.61
CA CYS A 110 0.91 -7.86 2.95
C CYS A 110 -0.47 -7.23 3.14
N ILE A 111 -0.81 -6.14 2.43
CA ILE A 111 -2.14 -5.53 2.52
C ILE A 111 -3.25 -6.47 2.03
N VAL A 112 -3.00 -7.19 0.94
CA VAL A 112 -4.02 -8.05 0.31
C VAL A 112 -4.32 -9.24 1.21
N MET A 113 -3.27 -9.90 1.69
CA MET A 113 -3.40 -11.01 2.63
C MET A 113 -3.94 -10.55 3.99
N GLY A 114 -3.46 -9.43 4.51
CA GLY A 114 -3.86 -8.91 5.81
C GLY A 114 -5.34 -8.54 5.90
N ARG A 115 -5.89 -7.89 4.87
CA ARG A 115 -7.34 -7.57 4.82
C ARG A 115 -8.19 -8.80 4.54
N ALA A 116 -7.71 -9.72 3.71
CA ALA A 116 -8.39 -11.00 3.48
C ALA A 116 -8.56 -11.79 4.79
N GLU A 117 -7.52 -11.89 5.61
CA GLU A 117 -7.55 -12.64 6.86
C GLU A 117 -8.32 -11.89 7.96
N ALA A 118 -8.02 -10.60 8.16
CA ALA A 118 -8.59 -9.84 9.27
C ALA A 118 -10.06 -9.47 9.07
N PHE A 119 -10.47 -9.19 7.82
CA PHE A 119 -11.79 -8.66 7.51
C PHE A 119 -12.66 -9.61 6.67
N ALA A 120 -12.15 -10.12 5.55
CA ALA A 120 -12.98 -10.89 4.61
C ALA A 120 -13.51 -12.21 5.20
N MET A 121 -12.73 -12.85 6.07
CA MET A 121 -13.15 -14.07 6.78
C MET A 121 -14.29 -13.84 7.79
N LYS A 122 -14.50 -12.61 8.25
CA LYS A 122 -15.47 -12.29 9.32
C LYS A 122 -16.68 -11.51 8.78
N ASN A 123 -16.54 -10.79 7.67
CA ASN A 123 -17.56 -9.89 7.13
C ASN A 123 -18.19 -10.39 5.82
N PRO A 124 -19.42 -9.94 5.47
CA PRO A 124 -20.10 -10.35 4.25
C PRO A 124 -19.44 -9.80 2.97
N PRO A 125 -19.68 -10.40 1.79
CA PRO A 125 -18.92 -10.08 0.57
C PRO A 125 -18.96 -8.62 0.14
N ILE A 126 -20.12 -7.97 0.24
CA ILE A 126 -20.28 -6.56 -0.14
C ILE A 126 -19.52 -5.63 0.82
N ALA A 127 -19.51 -5.93 2.12
CA ALA A 127 -18.75 -5.14 3.08
C ALA A 127 -17.24 -5.32 2.86
N SER A 128 -16.81 -6.56 2.58
CA SER A 128 -15.40 -6.89 2.29
C SER A 128 -14.89 -6.23 1.00
N PHE A 129 -15.75 -6.09 -0.01
CA PHE A 129 -15.41 -5.36 -1.23
C PHE A 129 -15.16 -3.88 -0.96
N VAL A 130 -16.05 -3.24 -0.20
CA VAL A 130 -15.94 -1.82 0.17
C VAL A 130 -14.72 -1.57 1.06
N ASP A 131 -14.45 -2.46 2.01
CA ASP A 131 -13.24 -2.44 2.84
C ASP A 131 -11.96 -2.52 2.00
N GLY A 132 -11.91 -3.45 1.03
CA GLY A 132 -10.77 -3.59 0.13
C GLY A 132 -10.50 -2.31 -0.67
N ILE A 133 -11.55 -1.66 -1.20
CA ILE A 133 -11.41 -0.36 -1.87
C ILE A 133 -10.85 0.69 -0.91
N GLY A 134 -11.42 0.84 0.29
CA GLY A 134 -10.98 1.84 1.26
C GLY A 134 -9.50 1.68 1.63
N ASN A 135 -9.09 0.45 1.97
CA ASN A 135 -7.70 0.16 2.33
C ASN A 135 -6.74 0.29 1.14
N GLY A 136 -7.16 -0.10 -0.06
CA GLY A 136 -6.39 0.09 -1.29
C GLY A 136 -6.15 1.56 -1.62
N LEU A 137 -7.18 2.40 -1.50
CA LEU A 137 -7.07 3.85 -1.68
C LEU A 137 -6.21 4.49 -0.59
N GLY A 138 -6.37 4.07 0.67
CA GLY A 138 -5.54 4.54 1.79
C GLY A 138 -4.05 4.23 1.59
N TYR A 139 -3.74 3.03 1.10
CA TYR A 139 -2.39 2.65 0.66
C TYR A 139 -1.89 3.53 -0.49
N GLY A 140 -2.73 3.72 -1.52
CA GLY A 140 -2.39 4.53 -2.68
C GLY A 140 -2.09 5.98 -2.33
N LEU A 141 -2.83 6.57 -1.39
CA LEU A 141 -2.61 7.95 -0.92
C LEU A 141 -1.19 8.12 -0.34
N ILE A 142 -0.75 7.19 0.52
CA ILE A 142 0.60 7.23 1.10
C ILE A 142 1.66 7.02 0.01
N LEU A 143 1.44 6.09 -0.93
CA LEU A 143 2.34 5.86 -2.05
C LEU A 143 2.52 7.12 -2.91
N MET A 144 1.42 7.82 -3.21
CA MET A 144 1.47 9.05 -3.99
C MET A 144 2.20 10.15 -3.23
N MET A 145 1.96 10.33 -1.93
CA MET A 145 2.70 11.32 -1.13
C MET A 145 4.21 11.04 -1.08
N VAL A 146 4.59 9.79 -0.79
CA VAL A 146 6.00 9.40 -0.76
C VAL A 146 6.63 9.51 -2.15
N GLY A 147 5.91 9.08 -3.19
CA GLY A 147 6.37 9.15 -4.58
C GLY A 147 6.57 10.57 -5.07
N VAL A 148 5.69 11.51 -4.71
CA VAL A 148 5.85 12.93 -5.04
C VAL A 148 7.12 13.48 -4.41
N ILE A 149 7.37 13.21 -3.13
CA ILE A 149 8.58 13.67 -2.45
C ILE A 149 9.82 13.04 -3.09
N ARG A 150 9.82 11.72 -3.32
CA ARG A 150 10.98 11.01 -3.87
C ARG A 150 11.30 11.38 -5.31
N GLU A 151 10.32 11.50 -6.18
CA GLU A 151 10.56 11.85 -7.59
C GLU A 151 10.94 13.33 -7.74
N LEU A 152 10.23 14.23 -7.05
CA LEU A 152 10.48 15.67 -7.13
C LEU A 152 11.88 16.02 -6.64
N PHE A 153 12.30 15.49 -5.49
CA PHE A 153 13.62 15.80 -4.92
C PHE A 153 14.73 14.83 -5.38
N GLY A 154 14.38 13.66 -5.93
CA GLY A 154 15.35 12.74 -6.49
C GLY A 154 15.78 13.12 -7.90
N ALA A 155 14.81 13.35 -8.79
CA ALA A 155 15.02 13.57 -10.22
C ALA A 155 14.66 14.99 -10.71
N GLY A 156 13.95 15.80 -9.90
CA GLY A 156 13.47 17.13 -10.33
C GLY A 156 12.25 17.09 -11.25
N SER A 157 11.69 15.90 -11.48
CA SER A 157 10.51 15.68 -12.31
C SER A 157 9.30 15.22 -11.49
N LEU A 158 8.10 15.49 -12.01
CA LEU A 158 6.87 14.82 -11.59
C LEU A 158 6.15 14.33 -12.84
N PHE A 159 5.78 13.05 -12.87
CA PHE A 159 5.05 12.46 -14.01
C PHE A 159 5.78 12.66 -15.36
N GLY A 160 7.12 12.67 -15.33
CA GLY A 160 7.94 12.92 -16.52
C GLY A 160 7.98 14.40 -16.97
N VAL A 161 7.33 15.32 -16.26
CA VAL A 161 7.46 16.76 -16.47
C VAL A 161 8.55 17.29 -15.55
N THR A 162 9.59 17.92 -16.11
CA THR A 162 10.65 18.58 -15.34
C THR A 162 10.13 19.86 -14.72
N ILE A 163 9.97 19.89 -13.40
CA ILE A 163 9.49 21.05 -12.64
C ILE A 163 10.67 21.81 -12.04
N LEU A 164 11.67 21.08 -11.58
CA LEU A 164 12.95 21.62 -11.16
C LEU A 164 13.96 21.32 -12.26
N GLU A 165 14.37 22.35 -12.99
CA GLU A 165 15.45 22.20 -13.96
C GLU A 165 16.73 21.78 -13.24
N THR A 166 17.23 20.61 -13.58
CA THR A 166 18.45 20.08 -12.99
C THR A 166 19.67 20.79 -13.57
N VAL A 167 20.78 20.80 -12.84
CA VAL A 167 22.05 21.41 -13.32
C VAL A 167 22.49 20.82 -14.67
N ASN A 168 22.14 19.57 -14.95
CA ASN A 168 22.41 18.90 -16.23
C ASN A 168 21.61 19.48 -17.42
N ASN A 169 20.48 20.13 -17.17
CA ASN A 169 19.64 20.82 -18.17
C ASN A 169 19.75 22.35 -18.10
N GLY A 170 20.75 22.89 -17.38
CA GLY A 170 20.97 24.34 -17.25
C GLY A 170 20.23 25.01 -16.09
N GLY A 171 19.59 24.25 -15.21
CA GLY A 171 18.91 24.78 -14.03
C GLY A 171 19.75 24.82 -12.75
N TRP A 172 19.11 25.15 -11.63
CA TRP A 172 19.76 25.39 -10.33
C TRP A 172 19.71 24.18 -9.37
N TYR A 173 18.98 23.12 -9.73
CA TYR A 173 18.72 22.00 -8.83
C TYR A 173 19.72 20.85 -9.00
N VAL A 174 20.45 20.49 -7.93
CA VAL A 174 21.30 19.30 -7.90
C VAL A 174 20.45 18.09 -7.50
N PRO A 175 20.24 17.10 -8.39
CA PRO A 175 19.42 15.93 -8.08
C PRO A 175 20.01 15.15 -6.90
N ASN A 176 19.18 14.85 -5.91
CA ASN A 176 19.60 14.11 -4.74
C ASN A 176 19.49 12.60 -4.99
N GLY A 177 20.58 12.00 -5.48
CA GLY A 177 20.65 10.56 -5.74
C GLY A 177 20.33 9.68 -4.51
N MET A 178 20.53 10.20 -3.29
CA MET A 178 20.16 9.51 -2.05
C MET A 178 18.65 9.25 -1.95
N LEU A 179 17.82 10.14 -2.49
CA LEU A 179 16.36 10.05 -2.42
C LEU A 179 15.74 9.01 -3.37
N LEU A 180 16.53 8.54 -4.33
CA LEU A 180 16.14 7.46 -5.22
C LEU A 180 16.39 6.08 -4.58
N LEU A 181 17.28 5.99 -3.59
CA LEU A 181 17.60 4.74 -2.90
C LEU A 181 16.53 4.37 -1.85
N PRO A 182 16.31 3.06 -1.57
CA PRO A 182 15.34 2.58 -0.58
C PRO A 182 15.43 3.20 0.84
N PRO A 183 16.63 3.50 1.41
CA PRO A 183 16.74 4.10 2.74
C PRO A 183 16.00 5.44 2.87
N SER A 184 15.92 6.24 1.81
CA SER A 184 15.18 7.50 1.83
C SER A 184 13.69 7.33 2.07
N ALA A 185 13.09 6.26 1.52
CA ALA A 185 11.67 5.98 1.69
C ALA A 185 11.34 5.60 3.14
N PHE A 186 12.26 4.94 3.85
CA PHE A 186 12.10 4.72 5.30
C PHE A 186 12.04 6.03 6.08
N PHE A 187 12.93 6.98 5.80
CA PHE A 187 12.91 8.28 6.48
C PHE A 187 11.62 9.05 6.18
N ILE A 188 11.20 9.08 4.90
CA ILE A 188 9.99 9.80 4.49
C ILE A 188 8.75 9.16 5.13
N ILE A 189 8.60 7.83 5.07
CA ILE A 189 7.48 7.13 5.71
C ILE A 189 7.51 7.35 7.23
N GLY A 190 8.68 7.29 7.87
CA GLY A 190 8.82 7.55 9.30
C GLY A 190 8.40 8.97 9.69
N LEU A 191 8.80 9.98 8.90
CA LEU A 191 8.38 11.37 9.11
C LEU A 191 6.88 11.58 8.87
N ILE A 192 6.31 10.91 7.87
CA ILE A 192 4.86 10.92 7.62
C ILE A 192 4.13 10.31 8.83
N ILE A 193 4.56 9.14 9.32
CA ILE A 193 3.97 8.50 10.50
C ILE A 193 4.07 9.42 11.72
N TRP A 194 5.22 10.05 11.93
CA TRP A 194 5.42 11.02 13.01
C TRP A 194 4.46 12.22 12.90
N ALA A 195 4.31 12.80 11.71
CA ALA A 195 3.38 13.91 11.46
C ALA A 195 1.91 13.50 11.72
N PHE A 196 1.49 12.32 11.26
CA PHE A 196 0.12 11.83 11.52
C PHE A 196 -0.11 11.56 13.00
N ARG A 197 0.84 10.92 13.71
CA ARG A 197 0.71 10.61 15.14
C ARG A 197 0.77 11.85 16.04
N THR A 198 1.46 12.92 15.61
CA THR A 198 1.45 14.21 16.34
C THR A 198 0.13 14.95 16.18
N LEU A 199 -0.51 14.85 15.01
CA LEU A 199 -1.83 15.42 14.77
C LEU A 199 -2.97 14.61 15.42
N LYS A 200 -2.82 13.29 15.51
CA LYS A 200 -3.79 12.36 16.11
C LYS A 200 -3.14 11.53 17.22
N PRO A 201 -3.04 12.07 18.45
CA PRO A 201 -2.42 11.35 19.56
C PRO A 201 -3.17 10.08 19.96
N GLU A 202 -4.44 9.93 19.58
CA GLU A 202 -5.24 8.71 19.77
C GLU A 202 -4.63 7.47 19.08
N GLN A 203 -3.80 7.66 18.05
CA GLN A 203 -3.11 6.59 17.32
C GLN A 203 -1.76 6.21 17.93
N VAL A 204 -1.34 6.89 19.01
CA VAL A 204 -0.10 6.56 19.70
C VAL A 204 -0.37 5.36 20.61
N GLU A 205 0.10 4.19 20.18
CA GLU A 205 0.08 2.98 20.99
C GLU A 205 0.75 3.23 22.35
N GLU A 206 0.09 2.79 23.42
CA GLU A 206 0.72 2.83 24.74
C GLU A 206 1.98 1.97 24.74
N ARG A 207 3.01 2.42 25.45
CA ARG A 207 4.25 1.66 25.56
C ARG A 207 3.96 0.37 26.32
N GLU A 208 3.89 -0.73 25.57
CA GLU A 208 3.69 -2.09 26.12
C GLU A 208 4.80 -2.45 27.12
N TYR A 209 6.00 -1.85 26.97
CA TYR A 209 7.09 -1.97 27.92
C TYR A 209 7.47 -0.61 28.55
N LYS A 210 7.13 -0.43 29.82
CA LYS A 210 7.75 0.59 30.68
C LYS A 210 9.14 0.08 31.05
N ILE A 211 10.19 0.73 30.56
CA ILE A 211 11.57 0.45 30.98
C ILE A 211 11.59 0.55 32.51
N GLN A 212 11.82 -0.58 33.18
CA GLN A 212 11.99 -0.60 34.64
C GLN A 212 13.15 0.33 34.95
N VAL A 213 12.85 1.45 35.62
CA VAL A 213 13.87 2.32 36.18
C VAL A 213 14.56 1.47 37.24
N VAL A 214 15.80 1.06 36.99
CA VAL A 214 16.62 0.40 38.00
C VAL A 214 16.77 1.42 39.13
N GLU A 215 16.09 1.20 40.25
CA GLU A 215 16.30 1.98 41.46
C GLU A 215 17.79 1.85 41.82
N ALA A 216 18.48 2.99 41.79
CA ALA A 216 19.86 3.06 42.24
C ALA A 216 19.88 2.76 43.74
N HIS A 217 20.35 1.57 44.10
CA HIS A 217 20.79 1.24 45.46
C HIS A 217 22.16 1.85 45.73
#